data_AF-A0A3C0IDK4-F1
#
_entry.id   AF-A0A3C0IDK4-F1
#
_cell.length_a   1.000
_cell.length_b   1.000
_cell.length_c   1.000
_cell.angle_alpha   90.00
_cell.angle_beta   90.00
_cell.angle_gamma   90.00
#
_symmetry.space_group_name_H-M   'P 1'
#
loop_
_entity.id
_entity.type
_entity.pdbx_description
1 polymer ?
#
loop_
_entity_poly.entity_id
_entity_poly.type
_entity_poly.pdbx_seq_one_letter_code
_entity_poly.pdbx_strand_id
1 'polypeptide(L)'
;WYWYHRLGHEINLFWAVHIVHHQSDEFNFTVSARITVFQAFVRTLFWALMPLLGFSAEMIMSILLIHGVYPFFVHTQTIGKLGWLEYVLVTPSHHKLHHASNPEYLDKNYGDVLIIWDKLFGTYVEETVEPVFGLTQPLNSYSFLWQHFHYWLELREAMRQAPTWWAKCKVLWGAPKDLHPQTRDVVERQFLKHQKPEAPIRPLRSYINFQMVVSLAMLFFFVLLAFYIPLPIKILIAAWLLITLINCGAILEQRRWIFYLEYGRFMLSIWLLYYCIPHVAVLFVGMVAVFLVGCSFSILERKYLHLIYKPLTS
;
A
#
# COMPACT_ATOMS: atom_id res chain seq x y z
N TRP A 1 20.17 6.02 -1.45
CA TRP A 1 18.96 5.71 -0.66
C TRP A 1 18.67 6.75 0.42
N TYR A 2 19.61 7.03 1.34
CA TYR A 2 19.42 8.00 2.45
C TYR A 2 18.65 9.28 2.05
N TRP A 3 19.09 9.99 1.01
CA TRP A 3 18.41 11.19 0.54
C TRP A 3 17.00 10.95 0.00
N TYR A 4 16.80 9.88 -0.75
CA TYR A 4 15.45 9.51 -1.20
C TYR A 4 14.51 9.30 -0.01
N HIS A 5 14.99 8.63 1.03
CA HIS A 5 14.19 8.36 2.21
C HIS A 5 13.93 9.62 3.03
N ARG A 6 14.97 10.41 3.32
CA ARG A 6 14.87 11.70 4.01
C ARG A 6 13.93 12.67 3.31
N LEU A 7 14.09 12.85 2.00
CA LEU A 7 13.20 13.71 1.21
C LEU A 7 11.77 13.16 1.20
N GLY A 8 11.60 11.84 1.29
CA GLY A 8 10.32 11.18 1.51
C GLY A 8 9.60 11.62 2.77
N HIS A 9 10.30 12.07 3.81
CA HIS A 9 9.71 12.59 5.05
C HIS A 9 9.67 14.12 5.12
N GLU A 10 10.66 14.79 4.53
CA GLU A 10 10.80 16.24 4.63
C GLU A 10 10.04 17.02 3.53
N ILE A 11 9.56 16.35 2.47
CA ILE A 11 8.86 16.99 1.35
C ILE A 11 7.50 16.34 1.10
N ASN A 12 6.44 17.15 1.13
CA ASN A 12 5.04 16.74 0.94
C ASN A 12 4.80 15.87 -0.29
N LEU A 13 5.35 16.25 -1.45
CA LEU A 13 5.22 15.48 -2.68
C LEU A 13 5.77 14.05 -2.54
N PHE A 14 6.91 13.90 -1.86
CA PHE A 14 7.55 12.59 -1.69
C PHE A 14 6.97 11.82 -0.50
N TRP A 15 6.46 12.53 0.51
CA TRP A 15 5.68 11.93 1.58
C TRP A 15 4.38 11.31 1.06
N ALA A 16 3.70 11.95 0.10
CA ALA A 16 2.55 11.36 -0.60
C ALA A 16 2.87 10.01 -1.26
N VAL A 17 4.14 9.79 -1.62
CA VAL A 17 4.66 8.55 -2.18
C VAL A 17 5.06 7.55 -1.08
N HIS A 18 5.56 8.00 0.07
CA HIS A 18 6.14 7.15 1.12
C HIS A 18 5.18 6.81 2.27
N ILE A 19 4.15 7.63 2.54
CA ILE A 19 3.29 7.60 3.73
C ILE A 19 2.68 6.23 4.08
N VAL A 20 2.28 5.43 3.09
CA VAL A 20 1.70 4.08 3.33
C VAL A 20 2.67 3.16 4.07
N HIS A 21 3.97 3.35 3.90
CA HIS A 21 5.00 2.60 4.61
C HIS A 21 4.92 2.81 6.13
N HIS A 22 4.67 4.05 6.55
CA HIS A 22 4.58 4.47 7.96
C HIS A 22 3.16 4.33 8.54
N GLN A 23 2.22 3.83 7.75
CA GLN A 23 0.82 3.82 8.15
C GLN A 23 0.51 2.81 9.27
N SER A 24 1.23 1.70 9.34
CA SER A 24 0.86 0.57 10.19
C SER A 24 1.07 0.89 11.67
N ASP A 25 0.00 0.80 12.46
CA ASP A 25 0.07 0.85 13.93
C ASP A 25 0.76 -0.41 14.52
N GLU A 26 0.88 -1.47 13.71
CA GLU A 26 1.55 -2.72 14.05
C GLU A 26 2.89 -2.81 13.31
N PHE A 27 4.02 -2.65 14.02
CA PHE A 27 5.35 -2.75 13.43
C PHE A 27 5.84 -4.22 13.39
N ASN A 28 5.88 -4.82 12.20
CA ASN A 28 6.30 -6.21 11.97
C ASN A 28 6.85 -6.39 10.54
N PHE A 29 7.29 -7.61 10.21
CA PHE A 29 7.89 -7.93 8.91
C PHE A 29 7.04 -7.52 7.70
N THR A 30 5.71 -7.53 7.81
CA THR A 30 4.84 -7.16 6.68
C THR A 30 4.91 -5.68 6.32
N VAL A 31 5.34 -4.82 7.26
CA VAL A 31 5.54 -3.38 7.02
C VAL A 31 6.59 -3.13 5.92
N SER A 32 7.62 -3.99 5.84
CA SER A 32 8.65 -3.91 4.80
C SER A 32 8.09 -3.99 3.37
N ALA A 33 6.95 -4.69 3.18
CA ALA A 33 6.29 -4.86 1.89
C ALA A 33 5.18 -3.83 1.63
N ARG A 34 4.86 -2.97 2.60
CA ARG A 34 3.83 -1.93 2.47
C ARG A 34 4.44 -0.69 1.84
N ILE A 35 4.14 -0.48 0.56
CA ILE A 35 4.55 0.71 -0.21
C ILE A 35 3.37 1.20 -1.03
N THR A 36 3.37 2.48 -1.41
CA THR A 36 2.38 2.97 -2.37
C THR A 36 2.68 2.45 -3.79
N VAL A 37 1.64 2.42 -4.63
CA VAL A 37 1.80 2.21 -6.09
C VAL A 37 2.74 3.25 -6.72
N PHE A 38 2.73 4.49 -6.20
CA PHE A 38 3.62 5.55 -6.67
C PHE A 38 5.07 5.27 -6.28
N GLN A 39 5.31 4.72 -5.10
CA GLN A 39 6.63 4.36 -4.61
C GLN A 39 7.23 3.24 -5.45
N ALA A 40 6.42 2.24 -5.81
CA ALA A 40 6.82 1.19 -6.74
C ALA A 40 7.25 1.78 -8.11
N PHE A 41 6.50 2.74 -8.65
CA PHE A 41 6.84 3.40 -9.92
C PHE A 41 8.13 4.22 -9.82
N VAL A 42 8.27 5.08 -8.80
CA VAL A 42 9.46 5.92 -8.59
C VAL A 42 10.71 5.05 -8.40
N ARG A 43 10.63 3.99 -7.60
CA ARG A 43 11.73 3.04 -7.41
C ARG A 43 12.10 2.33 -8.71
N THR A 44 11.10 1.86 -9.46
CA THR A 44 11.34 1.19 -10.75
C THR A 44 12.04 2.12 -11.74
N LEU A 45 11.58 3.37 -11.84
CA LEU A 45 12.19 4.38 -12.71
C LEU A 45 13.64 4.65 -12.30
N PHE A 46 13.92 4.82 -11.01
CA PHE A 46 15.29 5.01 -10.52
C PHE A 46 16.22 3.89 -10.98
N TRP A 47 15.83 2.63 -10.78
CA TRP A 47 16.65 1.48 -11.18
C TRP A 47 16.77 1.32 -12.70
N ALA A 48 15.72 1.65 -13.46
CA ALA A 48 15.74 1.61 -14.92
C ALA A 48 16.68 2.66 -15.54
N LEU A 49 16.99 3.74 -14.82
CA LEU A 49 17.92 4.77 -15.29
C LEU A 49 19.39 4.48 -14.94
N MET A 50 19.67 3.56 -14.00
CA MET A 50 21.05 3.24 -13.60
C MET A 50 21.97 2.76 -14.74
N PRO A 51 21.50 1.98 -15.74
CA PRO A 51 22.33 1.61 -16.89
C PRO A 51 22.83 2.82 -17.68
N LEU A 52 22.06 3.91 -17.75
CA LEU A 52 22.46 5.14 -18.44
C LEU A 52 23.62 5.87 -17.73
N LEU A 53 23.83 5.58 -16.44
CA LEU A 53 24.94 6.11 -15.65
C LEU A 53 26.16 5.17 -15.67
N GLY A 54 26.12 4.08 -16.45
CA GLY A 54 27.22 3.14 -16.63
C GLY A 54 27.24 1.95 -15.66
N PHE A 55 26.20 1.74 -14.86
CA PHE A 55 26.12 0.56 -13.99
C PHE A 55 25.69 -0.69 -14.77
N SER A 56 26.39 -1.81 -14.56
CA SER A 56 26.03 -3.08 -15.20
C SER A 56 24.75 -3.68 -14.57
N ALA A 57 24.10 -4.57 -15.32
CA ALA A 57 22.91 -5.26 -14.84
C ALA A 57 23.20 -6.09 -13.58
N GLU A 58 24.37 -6.73 -13.49
CA GLU A 58 24.77 -7.55 -12.35
C GLU A 58 24.92 -6.71 -11.07
N MET A 59 25.51 -5.51 -11.18
CA MET A 59 25.64 -4.58 -10.05
C MET A 59 24.26 -4.14 -9.56
N ILE A 60 23.38 -3.75 -10.49
CA ILE A 60 22.01 -3.30 -10.17
C ILE A 60 21.23 -4.43 -9.50
N MET A 61 21.26 -5.64 -10.08
CA MET A 61 20.56 -6.80 -9.54
C MET A 61 21.07 -7.22 -8.16
N SER A 62 22.40 -7.17 -7.94
CA SER A 62 23.00 -7.49 -6.64
C SER A 62 22.53 -6.53 -5.54
N ILE A 63 22.54 -5.22 -5.83
CA ILE A 63 22.09 -4.21 -4.87
C ILE A 63 20.56 -4.27 -4.68
N LEU A 64 19.79 -4.51 -5.74
CA LEU A 64 18.34 -4.73 -5.65
C LEU A 64 17.99 -5.90 -4.72
N LEU A 65 18.73 -7.00 -4.78
CA LEU A 65 18.53 -8.14 -3.90
C LEU A 65 18.81 -7.75 -2.44
N ILE A 66 19.92 -7.07 -2.17
CA ILE A 66 20.27 -6.60 -0.83
C ILE A 66 19.19 -5.64 -0.30
N HIS A 67 18.82 -4.62 -1.07
CA HIS A 67 17.76 -3.67 -0.71
C HIS A 67 16.35 -4.29 -0.69
N GLY A 68 16.17 -5.48 -1.28
CA GLY A 68 14.90 -6.22 -1.23
C GLY A 68 14.76 -7.04 0.04
N VAL A 69 15.86 -7.63 0.52
CA VAL A 69 15.88 -8.53 1.68
C VAL A 69 16.17 -7.80 2.98
N TYR A 70 17.11 -6.84 2.98
CA TYR A 70 17.54 -6.13 4.18
C TYR A 70 16.41 -5.43 4.93
N PRO A 71 15.43 -4.77 4.26
CA PRO A 71 14.29 -4.19 4.95
C PRO A 71 13.54 -5.20 5.83
N PHE A 72 13.37 -6.46 5.41
CA PHE A 72 12.72 -7.46 6.27
C PHE A 72 13.47 -7.65 7.58
N PHE A 73 14.81 -7.70 7.56
CA PHE A 73 15.61 -7.82 8.77
C PHE A 73 15.35 -6.67 9.76
N VAL A 74 15.28 -5.42 9.29
CA VAL A 74 15.10 -4.24 10.16
C VAL A 74 13.65 -3.99 10.59
N HIS A 75 12.66 -4.60 9.96
CA HIS A 75 11.23 -4.45 10.32
C HIS A 75 10.78 -5.51 11.33
N THR A 76 11.30 -5.45 12.55
CA THR A 76 10.84 -6.30 13.65
C THR A 76 11.04 -5.62 15.00
N GLN A 77 10.20 -5.98 15.96
CA GLN A 77 10.37 -5.61 17.38
C GLN A 77 11.10 -6.69 18.18
N THR A 78 11.31 -7.89 17.59
CA THR A 78 11.79 -9.07 18.32
C THR A 78 13.29 -9.08 18.54
N ILE A 79 14.04 -8.20 17.87
CA ILE A 79 15.49 -8.12 17.95
C ILE A 79 15.84 -6.84 18.71
N GLY A 80 16.53 -6.99 19.84
CA GLY A 80 17.03 -5.87 20.64
C GLY A 80 18.27 -5.21 20.03
N LYS A 81 19.07 -4.55 20.88
CA LYS A 81 20.33 -3.93 20.45
C LYS A 81 21.35 -4.96 20.01
N LEU A 82 22.05 -4.68 18.91
CA LEU A 82 23.08 -5.56 18.33
C LEU A 82 24.52 -5.13 18.64
N GLY A 83 24.70 -4.20 19.59
CA GLY A 83 26.01 -3.79 20.08
C GLY A 83 26.84 -3.14 18.98
N TRP A 84 28.04 -3.67 18.71
CA TRP A 84 28.98 -3.02 17.80
C TRP A 84 28.47 -2.88 16.35
N LEU A 85 27.54 -3.73 15.92
CA LEU A 85 26.93 -3.64 14.60
C LEU A 85 26.16 -2.32 14.42
N GLU A 86 25.63 -1.74 15.50
CA GLU A 86 24.84 -0.50 15.49
C GLU A 86 25.67 0.75 15.21
N TYR A 87 27.01 0.65 15.22
CA TYR A 87 27.86 1.76 14.79
C TYR A 87 28.01 1.82 13.26
N VAL A 88 27.69 0.74 12.54
CA VAL A 88 27.88 0.63 11.08
C VAL A 88 26.57 0.40 10.35
N LEU A 89 25.73 -0.51 10.86
CA LEU A 89 24.51 -0.97 10.24
C LEU A 89 23.27 -0.32 10.87
N VAL A 90 22.25 -0.12 10.05
CA VAL A 90 20.89 0.12 10.50
C VAL A 90 20.35 -1.21 11.02
N THR A 91 19.91 -1.24 12.27
CA THR A 91 19.41 -2.44 12.94
C THR A 91 17.92 -2.25 13.22
N PRO A 92 17.21 -3.32 13.66
CA PRO A 92 15.81 -3.20 14.09
C PRO A 92 15.60 -2.12 15.15
N SER A 93 16.57 -1.91 16.06
CA SER A 93 16.49 -0.87 17.10
C SER A 93 16.51 0.55 16.52
N HIS A 94 17.26 0.80 15.44
CA HIS A 94 17.27 2.09 14.75
C HIS A 94 16.00 2.31 13.93
N HIS A 95 15.62 1.29 13.14
CA HIS A 95 14.56 1.42 12.15
C HIS A 95 13.16 1.42 12.74
N LYS A 96 12.94 0.78 13.90
CA LYS A 96 11.66 0.89 14.61
C LYS A 96 11.39 2.34 15.05
N LEU A 97 12.41 3.06 15.50
CA LEU A 97 12.26 4.47 15.91
C LEU A 97 11.92 5.35 14.71
N HIS A 98 12.49 5.05 13.55
CA HIS A 98 12.13 5.72 12.30
C HIS A 98 10.62 5.58 11.95
N HIS A 99 10.01 4.45 12.33
CA HIS A 99 8.58 4.18 12.15
C HIS A 99 7.69 4.71 13.27
N ALA A 100 8.27 5.30 14.32
CA ALA A 100 7.54 5.81 15.45
C ALA A 100 6.94 7.20 15.15
N SER A 101 5.75 7.44 15.70
CA SER A 101 5.04 8.72 15.64
C SER A 101 5.30 9.60 16.87
N ASN A 102 6.13 9.14 17.82
CA ASN A 102 6.54 9.93 18.97
C ASN A 102 7.28 11.20 18.51
N PRO A 103 7.02 12.37 19.12
CA PRO A 103 7.68 13.62 18.74
C PRO A 103 9.21 13.57 18.75
N GLU A 104 9.83 12.76 19.62
CA GLU A 104 11.29 12.63 19.73
C GLU A 104 11.93 11.88 18.54
N TYR A 105 11.13 11.08 17.82
CA TYR A 105 11.61 10.19 16.76
C TYR A 105 11.17 10.61 15.35
N LEU A 106 10.29 11.61 15.25
CA LEU A 106 9.92 12.21 13.97
C LEU A 106 11.17 12.72 13.24
N ASP A 107 11.25 12.44 11.95
CA ASP A 107 12.33 12.90 11.08
C ASP A 107 13.74 12.42 11.52
N LYS A 108 13.85 11.18 12.00
CA LYS A 108 15.11 10.55 12.45
C LYS A 108 15.37 9.20 11.78
N ASN A 109 16.63 8.75 11.82
CA ASN A 109 17.09 7.41 11.41
C ASN A 109 16.65 7.01 9.98
N TYR A 110 16.96 7.82 8.97
CA TYR A 110 16.58 7.61 7.56
C TYR A 110 17.42 6.56 6.81
N GLY A 111 18.54 6.11 7.38
CA GLY A 111 19.37 5.07 6.80
C GLY A 111 18.58 3.77 6.56
N ASP A 112 18.96 3.03 5.53
CA ASP A 112 18.34 1.74 5.19
C ASP A 112 19.24 0.56 5.51
N VAL A 113 20.53 0.66 5.14
CA VAL A 113 21.54 -0.36 5.45
C VAL A 113 22.63 0.19 6.37
N LEU A 114 23.15 1.38 6.10
CA LEU A 114 24.26 1.97 6.84
C LEU A 114 23.80 3.15 7.69
N ILE A 115 24.05 3.08 9.00
CA ILE A 115 23.68 4.12 9.98
C ILE A 115 24.62 5.33 9.94
N ILE A 116 25.78 5.18 9.27
CA ILE A 116 26.77 6.25 9.13
C ILE A 116 26.17 7.52 8.52
N TRP A 117 25.19 7.38 7.62
CA TRP A 117 24.53 8.53 7.00
C TRP A 117 23.77 9.36 8.02
N ASP A 118 23.04 8.73 8.94
CA ASP A 118 22.31 9.43 9.99
C ASP A 118 23.24 10.13 10.98
N LYS A 119 24.35 9.47 11.33
CA LYS A 119 25.36 10.06 12.21
C LYS A 119 26.07 11.24 11.52
N LEU A 120 26.37 11.12 10.23
CA LEU A 120 27.02 12.18 9.45
C LEU A 120 26.12 13.41 9.27
N PHE A 121 24.82 13.20 9.03
CA PHE A 121 23.87 14.28 8.75
C PHE A 121 23.03 14.71 9.96
N GLY A 122 23.34 14.20 11.16
CA GLY A 122 22.72 14.63 12.42
C GLY A 122 21.26 14.20 12.60
N THR A 123 20.84 13.13 11.93
CA THR A 123 19.47 12.57 12.02
C THR A 123 19.41 11.31 12.88
N TYR A 124 20.54 10.86 13.42
CA TYR A 124 20.59 9.72 14.33
C TYR A 124 19.89 10.02 15.67
N VAL A 125 19.09 9.08 16.15
CA VAL A 125 18.47 9.10 17.49
C VAL A 125 18.48 7.71 18.11
N GLU A 126 18.59 7.68 19.44
CA GLU A 126 18.48 6.45 20.24
C GLU A 126 17.13 6.36 20.92
N GLU A 127 16.73 5.13 21.26
CA GLU A 127 15.51 4.87 22.01
C GLU A 127 15.65 5.39 23.44
N THR A 128 14.73 6.25 23.82
CA THR A 128 14.62 6.95 25.12
C THR A 128 13.27 6.73 25.80
N VAL A 129 12.22 6.51 25.00
CA VAL A 129 10.85 6.22 25.39
C VAL A 129 10.30 5.12 24.48
N GLU A 130 9.26 4.42 24.95
CA GLU A 130 8.64 3.34 24.16
C GLU A 130 8.03 3.91 22.86
N PRO A 131 8.35 3.33 21.68
CA PRO A 131 7.82 3.81 20.41
C PRO A 131 6.33 3.47 20.23
N VAL A 132 5.58 4.45 19.73
CA VAL A 132 4.20 4.32 19.26
C VAL A 132 4.23 4.39 17.74
N PHE A 133 3.78 3.33 17.06
CA PHE A 133 3.85 3.25 15.59
C PHE A 133 2.62 3.83 14.91
N GLY A 134 2.70 4.00 13.59
CA GLY A 134 1.65 4.55 12.76
C GLY A 134 1.86 6.02 12.40
N LEU A 135 0.84 6.65 11.84
CA LEU A 135 0.86 8.08 11.52
C LEU A 135 0.52 8.92 12.75
N THR A 136 1.04 10.15 12.81
CA THR A 136 0.67 11.14 13.83
C THR A 136 -0.83 11.48 13.83
N GLN A 137 -1.50 11.31 12.68
CA GLN A 137 -2.94 11.33 12.52
C GLN A 137 -3.39 9.98 11.92
N PRO A 138 -3.97 9.07 12.73
CA PRO A 138 -4.36 7.74 12.27
C PRO A 138 -5.44 7.79 11.18
N LEU A 139 -5.32 6.94 10.15
CA LEU A 139 -6.28 6.89 9.03
C LEU A 139 -7.61 6.21 9.35
N ASN A 140 -7.65 5.32 10.33
CA ASN A 140 -8.85 4.58 10.75
C ASN A 140 -9.67 3.95 9.61
N SER A 141 -9.00 3.47 8.55
CA SER A 141 -9.64 2.99 7.32
C SER A 141 -8.88 1.81 6.69
N TYR A 142 -9.63 0.82 6.21
CA TYR A 142 -9.10 -0.36 5.51
C TYR A 142 -9.16 -0.20 3.98
N SER A 143 -9.72 0.90 3.47
CA SER A 143 -9.85 1.17 2.05
C SER A 143 -8.48 1.32 1.38
N PHE A 144 -8.15 0.39 0.48
CA PHE A 144 -6.94 0.47 -0.34
C PHE A 144 -6.80 1.83 -1.03
N LEU A 145 -7.91 2.35 -1.58
CA LEU A 145 -7.93 3.64 -2.28
C LEU A 145 -7.66 4.79 -1.31
N TRP A 146 -8.29 4.79 -0.14
CA TRP A 146 -8.07 5.86 0.83
C TRP A 146 -6.61 5.88 1.28
N GLN A 147 -6.05 4.71 1.63
CA GLN A 147 -4.65 4.57 2.05
C GLN A 147 -3.66 5.14 1.02
N HIS A 148 -3.90 4.92 -0.27
CA HIS A 148 -3.01 5.37 -1.34
C HIS A 148 -3.22 6.82 -1.79
N PHE A 149 -4.44 7.35 -1.65
CA PHE A 149 -4.82 8.61 -2.30
C PHE A 149 -5.19 9.75 -1.35
N HIS A 150 -5.43 9.50 -0.06
CA HIS A 150 -5.87 10.53 0.88
C HIS A 150 -4.92 11.74 0.92
N TYR A 151 -3.60 11.50 0.94
CA TYR A 151 -2.64 12.57 1.10
C TYR A 151 -2.53 13.43 -0.16
N TRP A 152 -2.72 12.83 -1.33
CA TRP A 152 -2.86 13.56 -2.59
C TRP A 152 -4.09 14.48 -2.59
N LEU A 153 -5.20 14.04 -1.97
CA LEU A 153 -6.39 14.87 -1.80
C LEU A 153 -6.15 16.01 -0.79
N GLU A 154 -5.40 15.77 0.29
CA GLU A 154 -4.96 16.82 1.22
C GLU A 154 -4.08 17.87 0.54
N LEU A 155 -3.07 17.44 -0.24
CA LEU A 155 -2.24 18.36 -1.00
C LEU A 155 -3.07 19.16 -2.01
N ARG A 156 -4.03 18.51 -2.67
CA ARG A 156 -4.97 19.20 -3.57
C ARG A 156 -5.79 20.26 -2.83
N GLU A 157 -6.33 19.92 -1.66
CA GLU A 157 -7.14 20.85 -0.86
C GLU A 157 -6.30 22.02 -0.33
N ALA A 158 -5.11 21.74 0.23
CA ALA A 158 -4.17 22.77 0.65
C ALA A 158 -3.76 23.69 -0.52
N MET A 159 -3.50 23.14 -1.71
CA MET A 159 -3.23 23.93 -2.91
C MET A 159 -4.44 24.76 -3.38
N ARG A 160 -5.68 24.31 -3.14
CA ARG A 160 -6.89 25.10 -3.45
C ARG A 160 -7.03 26.31 -2.53
N GLN A 161 -6.64 26.18 -1.27
CA GLN A 161 -6.65 27.25 -0.28
C GLN A 161 -5.47 28.23 -0.46
N ALA A 162 -4.41 27.81 -1.12
CA ALA A 162 -3.24 28.65 -1.41
C ALA A 162 -3.56 29.72 -2.48
N PRO A 163 -3.41 31.03 -2.17
CA PRO A 163 -3.88 32.12 -3.03
C PRO A 163 -3.01 32.37 -4.26
N THR A 164 -1.73 31.99 -4.22
CA THR A 164 -0.76 32.27 -5.30
C THR A 164 -0.09 30.99 -5.81
N TRP A 165 0.42 31.03 -7.03
CA TRP A 165 1.23 29.94 -7.60
C TRP A 165 2.41 29.57 -6.70
N TRP A 166 3.13 30.55 -6.15
CA TRP A 166 4.23 30.31 -5.23
C TRP A 166 3.80 29.63 -3.93
N ALA A 167 2.64 30.01 -3.38
CA ALA A 167 2.09 29.33 -2.21
C ALA A 167 1.74 27.86 -2.52
N LYS A 168 1.22 27.56 -3.72
CA LYS A 168 0.97 26.17 -4.16
C LYS A 168 2.26 25.37 -4.30
N CYS A 169 3.32 25.96 -4.86
CA CYS A 169 4.64 25.33 -4.90
C CYS A 169 5.18 25.07 -3.49
N LYS A 170 4.99 26.00 -2.55
CA LYS A 170 5.37 25.80 -1.14
C LYS A 170 4.59 24.66 -0.48
N VAL A 171 3.33 24.44 -0.84
CA VAL A 171 2.58 23.26 -0.37
C VAL A 171 3.24 21.98 -0.87
N LEU A 172 3.61 21.88 -2.14
CA LEU A 172 4.20 20.64 -2.69
C LEU A 172 5.63 20.37 -2.20
N TRP A 173 6.44 21.42 -2.07
CA TRP A 173 7.86 21.33 -1.74
C TRP A 173 8.18 21.62 -0.26
N GLY A 174 7.18 21.99 0.53
CA GLY A 174 7.28 22.15 1.98
C GLY A 174 7.19 20.82 2.72
N ALA A 175 7.27 20.85 4.05
CA ALA A 175 7.27 19.66 4.87
C ALA A 175 5.85 19.23 5.30
N PRO A 176 5.63 17.93 5.61
CA PRO A 176 4.36 17.43 6.13
C PRO A 176 3.87 18.14 7.40
N LYS A 177 4.79 18.55 8.27
CA LYS A 177 4.49 19.33 9.47
C LYS A 177 3.94 20.74 9.20
N ASP A 178 4.15 21.27 7.99
CA ASP A 178 3.68 22.59 7.59
C ASP A 178 2.24 22.54 7.04
N LEU A 179 1.69 21.35 6.76
CA LEU A 179 0.29 21.22 6.37
C LEU A 179 -0.62 21.51 7.55
N HIS A 180 -1.66 22.31 7.32
CA HIS A 180 -2.65 22.59 8.36
C HIS A 180 -3.38 21.30 8.76
N PRO A 181 -3.45 20.96 10.06
CA PRO A 181 -4.12 19.74 10.52
C PRO A 181 -5.57 19.60 10.06
N GLN A 182 -6.28 20.73 9.93
CA GLN A 182 -7.68 20.77 9.50
C GLN A 182 -7.88 20.34 8.03
N THR A 183 -6.83 20.34 7.21
CA THR A 183 -6.91 19.89 5.81
C THR A 183 -7.37 18.42 5.76
N ARG A 184 -6.87 17.58 6.67
CA ARG A 184 -7.31 16.17 6.81
C ARG A 184 -8.81 16.08 7.07
N ASP A 185 -9.32 16.83 8.05
CA ASP A 185 -10.73 16.81 8.44
C ASP A 185 -11.66 17.21 7.28
N VAL A 186 -11.27 18.21 6.49
CA VAL A 186 -12.05 18.67 5.34
C VAL A 186 -12.14 17.57 4.28
N VAL A 187 -11.02 16.94 3.95
CA VAL A 187 -10.98 15.86 2.95
C VAL A 187 -11.76 14.64 3.46
N GLU A 188 -11.63 14.27 4.72
CA GLU A 188 -12.39 13.17 5.30
C GLU A 188 -13.89 13.41 5.26
N ARG A 189 -14.37 14.61 5.61
CA ARG A 189 -15.81 14.93 5.51
C ARG A 189 -16.33 14.83 4.08
N GLN A 190 -15.51 15.10 3.08
CA GLN A 190 -15.89 15.04 1.67
C GLN A 190 -15.87 13.61 1.11
N PHE A 191 -14.83 12.83 1.43
CA PHE A 191 -14.54 11.56 0.75
C PHE A 191 -14.69 10.34 1.65
N LEU A 192 -14.51 10.49 2.96
CA LEU A 192 -14.59 9.41 3.94
C LEU A 192 -15.86 9.55 4.80
N LYS A 193 -16.92 8.86 4.38
CA LYS A 193 -18.06 8.62 5.27
C LYS A 193 -17.59 7.71 6.40
N HIS A 194 -17.31 8.31 7.55
CA HIS A 194 -16.97 7.65 8.80
C HIS A 194 -18.10 6.67 9.17
N GLN A 195 -17.86 5.40 8.91
CA GLN A 195 -18.56 4.31 9.56
C GLN A 195 -17.51 3.65 10.44
N LYS A 196 -17.74 3.59 11.75
CA LYS A 196 -16.88 2.78 12.62
C LYS A 196 -16.90 1.36 12.06
N PRO A 197 -15.75 0.78 11.69
CA PRO A 197 -15.71 -0.61 11.25
C PRO A 197 -16.19 -1.46 12.42
N GLU A 198 -17.31 -2.16 12.26
CA GLU A 198 -17.65 -3.24 13.19
C GLU A 198 -16.67 -4.38 12.96
N ALA A 199 -16.28 -5.08 14.04
CA ALA A 199 -15.38 -6.21 13.93
C ALA A 199 -15.93 -7.25 12.95
N PRO A 200 -15.15 -7.71 11.95
CA PRO A 200 -15.65 -8.62 10.93
C PRO A 200 -16.05 -9.95 11.56
N ILE A 201 -17.25 -10.43 11.21
CA ILE A 201 -17.74 -11.77 11.61
C ILE A 201 -16.80 -12.87 11.05
N ARG A 202 -16.69 -14.02 11.74
CA ARG A 202 -15.76 -15.11 11.34
C ARG A 202 -15.89 -15.55 9.86
N PRO A 203 -17.10 -15.70 9.28
CA PRO A 203 -17.26 -16.04 7.86
C PRO A 203 -16.66 -14.98 6.93
N LEU A 204 -16.84 -13.70 7.26
CA LEU A 204 -16.30 -12.56 6.52
C LEU A 204 -14.78 -12.59 6.47
N ARG A 205 -14.16 -12.79 7.64
CA ARG A 205 -12.71 -12.91 7.78
C ARG A 205 -12.16 -14.08 6.96
N SER A 206 -12.86 -15.23 6.99
CA SER A 206 -12.45 -16.41 6.23
C SER A 206 -12.52 -16.17 4.72
N TYR A 207 -13.56 -15.47 4.25
CA TYR A 207 -13.69 -15.09 2.85
C TYR A 207 -12.58 -14.14 2.40
N ILE A 208 -12.28 -13.09 3.18
CA ILE A 208 -11.17 -12.17 2.88
C ILE A 208 -9.84 -12.93 2.87
N ASN A 209 -9.57 -13.77 3.87
CA ASN A 209 -8.34 -14.56 3.94
C ASN A 209 -8.18 -15.46 2.71
N PHE A 210 -9.26 -16.12 2.28
CA PHE A 210 -9.26 -16.93 1.06
C PHE A 210 -8.90 -16.08 -0.17
N GLN A 211 -9.52 -14.91 -0.34
CA GLN A 211 -9.19 -14.00 -1.43
C GLN A 211 -7.72 -13.54 -1.39
N MET A 212 -7.20 -13.25 -0.21
CA MET A 212 -5.79 -12.86 -0.04
C MET A 212 -4.83 -13.99 -0.39
N VAL A 213 -5.10 -15.23 0.04
CA VAL A 213 -4.27 -16.40 -0.29
C VAL A 213 -4.27 -16.66 -1.80
N VAL A 214 -5.44 -16.63 -2.44
CA VAL A 214 -5.55 -16.78 -3.90
C VAL A 214 -4.81 -15.65 -4.62
N SER A 215 -4.93 -14.41 -4.14
CA SER A 215 -4.24 -13.26 -4.75
C SER A 215 -2.72 -13.35 -4.61
N LEU A 216 -2.21 -13.81 -3.47
CA LEU A 216 -0.78 -14.02 -3.25
C LEU A 216 -0.25 -15.15 -4.13
N ALA A 217 -0.97 -16.28 -4.22
CA ALA A 217 -0.58 -17.38 -5.11
C ALA A 217 -0.59 -16.93 -6.58
N MET A 218 -1.65 -16.21 -7.00
CA MET A 218 -1.76 -15.68 -8.35
C MET A 218 -0.66 -14.66 -8.64
N LEU A 219 -0.33 -13.77 -7.71
CA LEU A 219 0.78 -12.82 -7.84
C LEU A 219 2.12 -13.55 -7.97
N PHE A 220 2.36 -14.58 -7.16
CA PHE A 220 3.57 -15.39 -7.22
C PHE A 220 3.75 -16.05 -8.59
N PHE A 221 2.73 -16.76 -9.09
CA PHE A 221 2.80 -17.40 -10.41
C PHE A 221 2.84 -16.38 -11.54
N PHE A 222 2.14 -15.25 -11.40
CA PHE A 222 2.20 -14.15 -12.36
C PHE A 222 3.62 -13.62 -12.51
N VAL A 223 4.32 -13.37 -11.40
CA VAL A 223 5.72 -12.90 -11.42
C VAL A 223 6.65 -13.99 -11.95
N LEU A 224 6.50 -15.23 -11.47
CA LEU A 224 7.32 -16.37 -11.88
C LEU A 224 7.24 -16.65 -13.39
N LEU A 225 6.05 -16.51 -13.97
CA LEU A 225 5.77 -16.83 -15.38
C LEU A 225 5.62 -15.57 -16.24
N ALA A 226 5.91 -14.38 -15.71
CA ALA A 226 5.64 -13.11 -16.39
C ALA A 226 6.25 -13.03 -17.79
N PHE A 227 7.39 -13.68 -18.02
CA PHE A 227 8.06 -13.72 -19.32
C PHE A 227 7.25 -14.46 -20.40
N TYR A 228 6.50 -15.51 -19.99
CA TYR A 228 5.75 -16.39 -20.91
C TYR A 228 4.29 -15.95 -21.12
N ILE A 229 3.80 -15.00 -20.31
CA ILE A 229 2.42 -14.52 -20.39
C ILE A 229 2.37 -13.36 -21.41
N PRO A 230 1.41 -13.32 -22.34
CA PRO A 230 1.24 -12.20 -23.27
C PRO A 230 0.65 -10.97 -22.57
N LEU A 231 0.97 -9.78 -23.06
CA LEU A 231 0.61 -8.50 -22.43
C LEU A 231 -0.89 -8.35 -22.08
N PRO A 232 -1.86 -8.71 -22.95
CA PRO A 232 -3.28 -8.58 -22.62
C PRO A 232 -3.65 -9.36 -21.35
N ILE A 233 -3.05 -10.54 -21.17
CA ILE A 233 -3.31 -11.38 -20.00
C ILE A 233 -2.63 -10.83 -18.75
N LYS A 234 -1.43 -10.25 -18.88
CA LYS A 234 -0.81 -9.53 -17.76
C LYS A 234 -1.71 -8.41 -17.25
N ILE A 235 -2.33 -7.65 -18.17
CA ILE A 235 -3.25 -6.57 -17.83
C ILE A 235 -4.49 -7.12 -17.12
N LEU A 236 -5.09 -8.21 -17.61
CA LEU A 236 -6.26 -8.84 -16.97
C LEU A 236 -5.93 -9.37 -15.57
N ILE A 237 -4.79 -10.05 -15.39
CA ILE A 237 -4.32 -10.55 -14.09
C ILE A 237 -4.09 -9.38 -13.13
N ALA A 238 -3.38 -8.32 -13.57
CA ALA A 238 -3.13 -7.14 -12.75
C ALA A 238 -4.43 -6.43 -12.34
N ALA A 239 -5.39 -6.30 -13.26
CA ALA A 239 -6.70 -5.73 -12.97
C ALA A 239 -7.48 -6.60 -11.97
N TRP A 240 -7.47 -7.92 -12.14
CA TRP A 240 -8.11 -8.86 -11.23
C TRP A 240 -7.54 -8.78 -9.80
N LEU A 241 -6.21 -8.72 -9.68
CA LEU A 241 -5.51 -8.55 -8.40
C LEU A 241 -5.85 -7.20 -7.75
N LEU A 242 -5.79 -6.11 -8.51
CA LEU A 242 -6.09 -4.77 -8.01
C LEU A 242 -7.55 -4.66 -7.53
N ILE A 243 -8.50 -5.16 -8.33
CA ILE A 243 -9.92 -5.19 -7.93
C ILE A 243 -10.08 -6.02 -6.67
N THR A 244 -9.40 -7.16 -6.54
CA THR A 244 -9.47 -8.01 -5.33
C THR A 244 -8.93 -7.29 -4.09
N LEU A 245 -7.84 -6.52 -4.21
CA LEU A 245 -7.31 -5.72 -3.10
C LEU A 245 -8.28 -4.60 -2.67
N ILE A 246 -8.85 -3.87 -3.63
CA ILE A 246 -9.87 -2.85 -3.36
C ILE A 246 -11.10 -3.49 -2.71
N ASN A 247 -11.52 -4.64 -3.23
CA ASN A 247 -12.62 -5.44 -2.73
C ASN A 247 -12.41 -5.81 -1.26
N CYS A 248 -11.26 -6.40 -0.90
CA CYS A 248 -10.95 -6.78 0.48
C CYS A 248 -11.07 -5.61 1.47
N GLY A 249 -10.52 -4.44 1.12
CA GLY A 249 -10.65 -3.23 1.94
C GLY A 249 -12.10 -2.74 2.05
N ALA A 250 -12.84 -2.77 0.95
CA ALA A 250 -14.25 -2.38 0.91
C ALA A 250 -15.16 -3.33 1.72
N ILE A 251 -14.85 -4.64 1.75
CA ILE A 251 -15.53 -5.63 2.60
C ILE A 251 -15.35 -5.26 4.08
N LEU A 252 -14.11 -4.97 4.49
CA LEU A 252 -13.78 -4.63 5.87
C LEU A 252 -14.49 -3.33 6.32
N GLU A 253 -14.74 -2.42 5.40
CA GLU A 253 -15.51 -1.19 5.62
C GLU A 253 -17.02 -1.34 5.36
N GLN A 254 -17.50 -2.56 5.15
CA GLN A 254 -18.91 -2.89 4.88
C GLN A 254 -19.56 -2.06 3.74
N ARG A 255 -18.79 -1.73 2.70
CA ARG A 255 -19.30 -0.95 1.58
C ARG A 255 -20.27 -1.77 0.75
N ARG A 256 -21.40 -1.18 0.34
CA ARG A 256 -22.44 -1.88 -0.44
C ARG A 256 -22.16 -1.96 -1.94
N TRP A 257 -21.43 -0.99 -2.49
CA TRP A 257 -21.03 -0.96 -3.91
C TRP A 257 -20.05 -2.07 -4.30
N ILE A 258 -19.63 -2.87 -3.33
CA ILE A 258 -18.73 -3.99 -3.52
C ILE A 258 -19.22 -5.03 -4.54
N PHE A 259 -20.53 -5.26 -4.62
CA PHE A 259 -21.09 -6.28 -5.49
C PHE A 259 -20.80 -5.97 -6.97
N TYR A 260 -20.71 -4.70 -7.33
CA TYR A 260 -20.31 -4.26 -8.67
C TYR A 260 -18.86 -4.64 -8.99
N LEU A 261 -17.94 -4.56 -8.02
CA LEU A 261 -16.56 -5.01 -8.19
C LEU A 261 -16.47 -6.53 -8.32
N GLU A 262 -17.23 -7.26 -7.51
CA GLU A 262 -17.31 -8.73 -7.60
C GLU A 262 -17.83 -9.18 -8.96
N TYR A 263 -18.87 -8.50 -9.47
CA TYR A 263 -19.40 -8.77 -10.80
C TYR A 263 -18.37 -8.48 -11.90
N GLY A 264 -17.66 -7.34 -11.82
CA GLY A 264 -16.56 -7.04 -12.73
C GLY A 264 -15.44 -8.08 -12.67
N ARG A 265 -15.06 -8.52 -11.48
CA ARG A 265 -14.06 -9.57 -11.26
C ARG A 265 -14.51 -10.93 -11.81
N PHE A 266 -15.78 -11.26 -11.66
CA PHE A 266 -16.38 -12.45 -12.25
C PHE A 266 -16.27 -12.44 -13.79
N MET A 267 -16.59 -11.32 -14.44
CA MET A 267 -16.41 -11.14 -15.88
C MET A 267 -14.94 -11.30 -16.31
N LEU A 268 -14.00 -10.69 -15.57
CA LEU A 268 -12.57 -10.85 -15.84
C LEU A 268 -12.11 -12.31 -15.70
N SER A 269 -12.66 -13.04 -14.73
CA SER A 269 -12.33 -14.44 -14.50
C SER A 269 -12.76 -15.34 -15.66
N ILE A 270 -13.87 -15.03 -16.34
CA ILE A 270 -14.30 -15.72 -17.56
C ILE A 270 -13.31 -15.47 -18.70
N TRP A 271 -12.85 -14.24 -18.88
CA TRP A 271 -11.84 -13.92 -19.89
C TRP A 271 -10.50 -14.62 -19.63
N LEU A 272 -10.07 -14.68 -18.37
CA LEU A 272 -8.88 -15.44 -17.96
C LEU A 272 -9.06 -16.94 -18.22
N LEU A 273 -10.23 -17.50 -17.90
CA LEU A 273 -10.52 -18.91 -18.14
C LEU A 273 -10.52 -19.24 -19.65
N TYR A 274 -11.12 -18.38 -20.47
CA TYR A 274 -11.09 -18.54 -21.93
C TYR A 274 -9.67 -18.48 -22.49
N TYR A 275 -8.80 -17.64 -21.93
CA TYR A 275 -7.40 -17.64 -22.35
C TYR A 275 -6.69 -18.96 -22.02
N CYS A 276 -6.93 -19.52 -20.83
CA CYS A 276 -6.36 -20.81 -20.43
C CYS A 276 -6.94 -21.98 -21.24
N ILE A 277 -8.21 -21.89 -21.65
CA ILE A 277 -8.95 -22.91 -22.39
C ILE A 277 -9.69 -22.22 -23.55
N PRO A 278 -9.02 -21.97 -24.68
CA PRO A 278 -9.56 -21.19 -25.80
C PRO A 278 -10.56 -22.02 -26.61
N HIS A 279 -11.71 -22.31 -26.01
CA HIS A 279 -12.79 -23.11 -26.58
C HIS A 279 -14.09 -22.30 -26.59
N VAL A 280 -14.83 -22.34 -27.70
CA VAL A 280 -16.07 -21.56 -27.89
C VAL A 280 -17.10 -21.87 -26.80
N ALA A 281 -17.18 -23.12 -26.33
CA ALA A 281 -18.07 -23.49 -25.23
C ALA A 281 -17.74 -22.75 -23.92
N VAL A 282 -16.47 -22.48 -23.62
CA VAL A 282 -16.08 -21.72 -22.41
C VAL A 282 -16.61 -20.30 -22.49
N LEU A 283 -16.44 -19.65 -23.65
CA LEU A 283 -16.96 -18.31 -23.90
C LEU A 283 -18.50 -18.30 -23.84
N PHE A 284 -19.17 -19.26 -24.49
CA PHE A 284 -20.63 -19.37 -24.49
C PHE A 284 -21.19 -19.55 -23.09
N VAL A 285 -20.68 -20.53 -22.32
CA VAL A 285 -21.08 -20.77 -20.93
C VAL A 285 -20.81 -19.53 -20.07
N GLY A 286 -19.66 -18.88 -20.25
CA GLY A 286 -19.33 -17.64 -19.57
C GLY A 286 -20.31 -16.51 -19.88
N MET A 287 -20.66 -16.29 -21.15
CA MET A 287 -21.63 -15.28 -21.57
C MET A 287 -23.02 -15.55 -21.02
N VAL A 288 -23.47 -16.81 -21.03
CA VAL A 288 -24.74 -17.22 -20.41
C VAL A 288 -24.72 -16.93 -18.92
N ALA A 289 -23.62 -17.26 -18.23
CA ALA A 289 -23.50 -16.98 -16.79
C ALA A 289 -23.53 -15.48 -16.48
N VAL A 290 -22.82 -14.65 -17.25
CA VAL A 290 -22.88 -13.18 -17.14
C VAL A 290 -24.30 -12.67 -17.36
N PHE A 291 -24.98 -13.15 -18.40
CA PHE A 291 -26.37 -12.78 -18.69
C PHE A 291 -27.31 -13.14 -17.53
N LEU A 292 -27.24 -14.37 -17.00
CA LEU A 292 -28.07 -14.82 -15.88
C LEU A 292 -27.83 -14.01 -14.61
N VAL A 293 -26.58 -13.69 -14.30
CA VAL A 293 -26.22 -12.82 -13.17
C VAL A 293 -26.75 -11.40 -13.40
N GLY A 294 -26.63 -10.86 -14.61
CA GLY A 294 -27.17 -9.56 -15.00
C GLY A 294 -28.70 -9.49 -14.86
N CYS A 295 -29.43 -10.50 -15.35
CA CYS A 295 -30.88 -10.59 -15.19
C CYS A 295 -31.31 -10.68 -13.72
N SER A 296 -30.47 -11.30 -12.88
CA SER A 296 -30.75 -11.51 -11.45
C SER A 296 -30.00 -10.52 -10.53
N PHE A 297 -29.46 -9.44 -11.09
CA PHE A 297 -28.44 -8.60 -10.42
C PHE A 297 -28.91 -8.09 -9.05
N SER A 298 -30.10 -7.48 -8.99
CA SER A 298 -30.62 -6.91 -7.73
C SER A 298 -30.93 -7.95 -6.66
N ILE A 299 -31.29 -9.18 -7.07
CA ILE A 299 -31.57 -10.28 -6.15
C ILE A 299 -30.25 -10.83 -5.60
N LEU A 300 -29.27 -11.03 -6.47
CA LEU A 300 -27.94 -11.52 -6.10
C LEU A 300 -27.20 -10.52 -5.23
N GLU A 301 -27.29 -9.23 -5.53
CA GLU A 301 -26.72 -8.16 -4.72
C GLU A 301 -27.27 -8.22 -3.29
N ARG A 302 -28.60 -8.25 -3.12
CA ARG A 302 -29.23 -8.34 -1.80
C ARG A 302 -28.80 -9.60 -1.05
N LYS A 303 -28.77 -10.76 -1.71
CA LYS A 303 -28.35 -12.02 -1.10
C LYS A 303 -26.86 -12.01 -0.71
N TYR A 304 -26.00 -11.47 -1.57
CA TYR A 304 -24.57 -11.33 -1.33
C TYR A 304 -24.29 -10.43 -0.13
N LEU A 305 -24.89 -9.23 -0.11
CA LEU A 305 -24.76 -8.29 1.02
C LEU A 305 -25.33 -8.89 2.30
N HIS A 306 -26.43 -9.63 2.22
CA HIS A 306 -26.96 -10.34 3.38
C HIS A 306 -25.99 -11.42 3.87
N LEU A 307 -25.42 -12.24 2.99
CA LEU A 307 -24.47 -13.29 3.36
C LEU A 307 -23.23 -12.74 4.08
N ILE A 308 -22.72 -11.60 3.61
CA ILE A 308 -21.42 -11.05 4.01
C ILE A 308 -21.54 -10.08 5.20
N TYR A 309 -22.66 -9.35 5.30
CA TYR A 309 -22.87 -8.35 6.34
C TYR A 309 -23.97 -8.72 7.34
N LYS A 310 -24.49 -9.95 7.36
CA LYS A 310 -25.49 -10.34 8.38
C LYS A 310 -24.89 -10.17 9.77
N PRO A 311 -25.55 -9.43 10.69
CA PRO A 311 -25.17 -9.47 12.09
C PRO A 311 -25.31 -10.91 12.60
N LEU A 312 -24.39 -11.34 13.46
CA LEU A 312 -24.53 -12.60 14.22
C LEU A 312 -25.62 -12.42 15.29
N THR A 313 -26.87 -12.23 14.87
CA THR A 313 -28.05 -12.28 15.72
C THR A 313 -29.17 -12.98 14.98
N SER A 314 -29.22 -14.29 15.17
CA SER A 314 -30.46 -15.06 15.31
C SER A 314 -30.16 -16.24 16.21
#